data_AF-A0A7L0E175-F1
#
_entry.id   AF-A0A7L0E175-F1
#
_cell.length_a   1.000
_cell.length_b   1.000
_cell.length_c   1.000
_cell.angle_alpha   90.00
_cell.angle_beta   90.00
_cell.angle_gamma   90.00
#
_symmetry.space_group_name_H-M   'P 1'
#
loop_
_entity.id
_entity.type
_entity.pdbx_description
1 polymer ?
#
loop_
_entity_poly.entity_id
_entity_poly.type
_entity_poly.pdbx_seq_one_letter_code
_entity_poly.pdbx_strand_id
1 'polypeptide(L)'
;MHSLAQEIRSFSKAKLRQQRTRVTTLTGKRVIETWRGACLRVEEEEEEAVPGGGYVRDLSADLQVGVVKPWLLLGSQDAAHDLETMKKHKVT
;
A
#
# COMPACT_ATOMS: atom_id res chain seq x y z
N MET A 1 -5.03 29.92 -23.30
CA MET A 1 -5.02 28.96 -22.18
C MET A 1 -4.60 27.62 -22.72
N HIS A 2 -3.48 27.07 -22.25
CA HIS A 2 -3.15 25.67 -22.54
C HIS A 2 -4.01 24.80 -21.61
N SER A 3 -4.65 23.77 -22.15
CA SER A 3 -5.40 22.82 -21.33
C SER A 3 -4.44 21.77 -20.75
N LEU A 4 -4.70 21.30 -19.53
CA LEU A 4 -3.95 20.20 -18.90
C LEU A 4 -3.81 18.99 -19.84
N ALA A 5 -4.87 18.66 -20.59
CA ALA A 5 -4.87 17.56 -21.55
C ALA A 5 -3.88 17.75 -22.72
N GLN A 6 -3.55 18.99 -23.07
CA GLN A 6 -2.61 19.34 -24.13
C GLN A 6 -1.17 19.34 -23.61
N GLU A 7 -0.96 19.71 -22.35
CA GLU A 7 0.31 19.56 -21.65
C GLU A 7 0.66 18.08 -21.47
N ILE A 8 -0.27 17.24 -21.01
CA ILE A 8 -0.06 15.80 -20.85
C ILE A 8 0.33 15.14 -22.19
N ARG A 9 -0.34 15.53 -23.30
CA ARG A 9 -0.07 14.98 -24.64
C ARG A 9 1.28 15.42 -25.22
N SER A 10 1.71 16.64 -24.93
CA SER A 10 2.99 17.18 -25.42
C SER A 10 4.18 16.85 -24.51
N PHE A 11 3.93 16.34 -23.30
CA PHE A 11 4.97 15.99 -22.35
C PHE A 11 5.81 14.80 -22.82
N SER A 12 7.12 15.00 -22.94
CA SER A 12 8.06 13.93 -23.26
C SER A 12 8.28 13.02 -22.06
N LYS A 13 7.96 11.72 -22.21
CA LYS A 13 8.21 10.69 -21.19
C LYS A 13 9.68 10.61 -20.77
N ALA A 14 10.63 11.05 -21.61
CA ALA A 14 12.05 11.08 -21.28
C ALA A 14 12.39 12.08 -20.15
N LYS A 15 11.51 13.05 -19.89
CA LYS A 15 11.63 14.01 -18.77
C LYS A 15 11.05 13.48 -17.46
N LEU A 16 10.38 12.32 -17.47
CA LEU A 16 9.95 11.68 -16.23
C LEU A 16 11.16 11.18 -15.45
N ARG A 17 11.15 11.37 -14.14
CA ARG A 17 12.13 10.72 -13.26
C ARG A 17 11.99 9.21 -13.42
N GLN A 18 13.11 8.54 -13.70
CA GLN A 18 13.11 7.08 -13.77
C GLN A 18 12.72 6.53 -12.39
N GLN A 19 11.63 5.78 -12.36
CA GLN A 19 11.11 5.20 -11.12
C GLN A 19 11.87 3.90 -10.83
N ARG A 20 12.51 3.89 -9.66
CA ARG A 20 13.10 2.70 -9.04
C ARG A 20 12.30 2.44 -7.77
N THR A 21 11.64 1.29 -7.70
CA THR A 21 10.83 0.89 -6.56
C THR A 21 11.51 -0.29 -5.88
N ARG A 22 11.71 -0.20 -4.56
CA ARG A 22 12.10 -1.35 -3.75
C ARG A 22 10.81 -2.04 -3.29
N VAL A 23 10.65 -3.31 -3.65
CA VAL A 23 9.48 -4.13 -3.33
C VAL A 23 9.90 -5.21 -2.35
N THR A 24 9.25 -5.24 -1.20
CA THR A 24 9.36 -6.34 -0.25
C THR A 24 8.13 -7.23 -0.41
N THR A 25 8.35 -8.48 -0.78
CA THR A 25 7.29 -9.48 -0.95
C THR A 25 6.75 -9.96 0.40
N LEU A 26 5.65 -10.70 0.39
CA LEU A 26 5.06 -11.30 1.60
C LEU A 26 6.05 -12.18 2.37
N THR A 27 6.95 -12.89 1.68
CA THR A 27 7.97 -13.73 2.29
C THR A 27 9.15 -12.94 2.84
N GLY A 28 9.17 -11.61 2.67
CA GLY A 28 10.28 -10.74 3.06
C GLY A 28 11.39 -10.65 2.02
N LYS A 29 11.27 -11.35 0.88
CA LYS A 29 12.21 -11.19 -0.24
C LYS A 29 12.13 -9.77 -0.79
N ARG A 30 13.28 -9.13 -0.97
CA ARG A 30 13.40 -7.77 -1.50
C ARG A 30 13.86 -7.81 -2.96
N VAL A 31 13.17 -7.07 -3.81
CA VAL A 31 13.53 -6.87 -5.21
C VAL A 31 13.49 -5.39 -5.56
N ILE A 32 14.22 -5.02 -6.58
CA ILE A 32 14.29 -3.67 -7.12
C ILE A 32 13.68 -3.69 -8.51
N GLU A 33 12.54 -3.02 -8.63
CA GLU A 33 11.84 -2.78 -9.88
C GLU A 33 12.32 -1.46 -10.49
N THR A 34 12.88 -1.53 -11.70
CA THR A 34 13.29 -0.35 -12.46
C THR A 34 12.50 -0.27 -13.74
N TRP A 35 11.75 0.82 -13.91
CA TRP A 35 10.99 1.09 -15.14
C TRP A 35 11.87 1.83 -16.16
N ARG A 36 12.07 1.22 -17.32
CA ARG A 36 12.65 1.86 -18.51
C ARG A 36 11.60 1.93 -19.62
N GLY A 37 10.85 3.03 -19.65
CA GLY A 37 9.72 3.18 -20.57
C GLY A 37 8.60 2.20 -20.23
N ALA A 38 8.21 1.36 -21.18
CA ALA A 38 7.21 0.30 -20.98
C ALA A 38 7.81 -1.04 -20.51
N CYS A 39 9.15 -1.11 -20.33
CA CYS A 39 9.84 -2.31 -19.91
C CYS A 39 10.14 -2.25 -18.41
N LEU A 40 9.72 -3.28 -17.68
CA LEU A 40 10.03 -3.49 -16.26
C LEU A 40 11.23 -4.44 -16.15
N ARG A 41 12.29 -3.99 -15.47
CA ARG A 41 13.39 -4.87 -15.04
C ARG A 41 13.29 -5.09 -13.54
N VAL A 42 13.39 -6.36 -13.11
CA VAL A 42 13.37 -6.75 -11.70
C VAL A 42 14.71 -7.39 -11.36
N GLU A 43 15.37 -6.87 -10.34
CA GLU A 43 16.64 -7.38 -9.82
C GLU A 43 16.45 -7.77 -8.35
N GLU A 44 17.01 -8.90 -7.93
CA GLU A 44 17.05 -9.26 -6.51
C GLU A 44 18.02 -8.35 -5.78
N GLU A 45 17.66 -7.92 -4.57
CA GLU A 45 18.54 -7.08 -3.78
C GLU A 45 19.59 -7.96 -3.07
N GLU A 46 20.89 -7.70 -3.33
CA GLU A 46 22.01 -8.50 -2.82
C GLU A 46 22.27 -8.33 -1.31
N GLU A 47 21.74 -7.27 -0.69
CA GLU A 47 21.81 -7.11 0.77
C GLU A 47 20.96 -8.19 1.44
N GLU A 48 21.56 -8.93 2.39
CA GLU A 48 20.84 -9.88 3.23
C GLU A 48 19.59 -9.20 3.81
N ALA A 49 18.43 -9.75 3.46
CA ALA A 49 17.17 -9.28 4.02
C ALA A 49 17.26 -9.40 5.54
N VAL A 50 17.15 -8.28 6.24
CA VAL A 50 17.13 -8.25 7.71
C VAL A 50 16.10 -9.28 8.18
N PRO A 51 16.45 -10.18 9.13
CA PRO A 51 15.52 -11.17 9.63
C PRO A 51 14.24 -10.48 10.12
N GLY A 52 13.09 -10.87 9.58
CA GLY A 52 11.78 -10.28 9.94
C GLY A 52 11.21 -9.25 8.97
N GLY A 53 11.78 -9.06 7.77
CA GLY A 53 11.25 -8.13 6.77
C GLY A 53 9.97 -8.57 6.03
N GLY A 54 9.39 -9.72 6.37
CA GLY A 54 8.19 -10.26 5.70
C GLY A 54 6.87 -9.81 6.32
N TYR A 55 5.78 -10.05 5.59
CA TYR A 55 4.45 -9.87 6.14
C TYR A 55 4.14 -11.03 7.09
N VAL A 56 3.97 -10.71 8.37
CA VAL A 56 3.45 -11.66 9.35
C VAL A 56 1.94 -11.60 9.30
N ARG A 57 1.32 -12.67 8.79
CA ARG A 57 -0.14 -12.77 8.71
C ARG A 57 -0.71 -12.94 10.10
N ASP A 58 -1.61 -12.05 10.50
CA ASP A 58 -2.48 -12.28 11.64
C ASP A 58 -3.50 -13.37 11.29
N LEU A 59 -3.61 -14.39 12.14
CA LEU A 59 -4.51 -15.52 11.94
C LEU A 59 -5.78 -15.41 12.79
N SER A 60 -5.82 -14.47 13.71
CA SER A 60 -6.93 -14.23 14.62
C SER A 60 -7.58 -12.90 14.27
N ALA A 61 -8.88 -12.91 14.01
CA ALA A 61 -9.61 -11.66 13.84
C ALA A 61 -9.73 -10.95 15.20
N ASP A 62 -9.33 -9.68 15.27
CA ASP A 62 -9.55 -8.84 16.45
C ASP A 62 -10.75 -7.90 16.24
N LEU A 63 -11.92 -8.27 16.74
CA LEU A 63 -13.16 -7.49 16.58
C LEU A 63 -13.39 -6.48 17.71
N GLN A 64 -12.35 -6.15 18.48
CA GLN A 64 -12.46 -5.15 19.54
C GLN A 64 -12.62 -3.74 18.97
N VAL A 65 -13.53 -2.99 19.59
CA VAL A 65 -13.77 -1.58 19.28
C VAL A 65 -13.80 -0.78 20.57
N GLY A 66 -12.93 0.23 20.65
CA GLY A 66 -12.90 1.22 21.72
C GLY A 66 -13.65 2.48 21.33
N VAL A 67 -14.43 3.04 22.26
CA VAL A 67 -15.10 4.33 22.08
C VAL A 67 -14.21 5.44 22.64
N VAL A 68 -13.61 6.25 21.76
CA VAL A 68 -12.75 7.38 22.16
C VAL A 68 -13.59 8.62 22.45
N LYS A 69 -14.59 8.88 21.61
CA LYS A 69 -15.64 9.90 21.79
C LYS A 69 -16.97 9.33 21.30
N PRO A 70 -18.13 9.93 21.64
CA PRO A 70 -19.42 9.44 21.16
C PRO A 70 -19.53 9.31 19.62
N TRP A 71 -18.69 10.03 18.87
CA TRP A 71 -18.61 10.02 17.41
C TRP A 71 -17.26 9.53 16.86
N LEU A 72 -16.37 9.01 17.73
CA LEU A 72 -15.05 8.53 17.33
C LEU A 72 -14.78 7.17 17.96
N LEU A 73 -14.67 6.16 17.10
CA LEU A 73 -14.33 4.79 17.46
C LEU A 73 -12.91 4.47 17.02
N LEU A 74 -12.26 3.57 17.75
CA LEU A 74 -10.96 3.00 17.40
C LEU A 74 -11.11 1.47 17.36
N GLY A 75 -10.69 0.85 16.27
CA GLY A 75 -10.74 -0.60 16.09
C GLY A 75 -9.76 -1.05 15.01
N SER A 76 -9.58 -2.36 14.89
CA SER A 76 -8.75 -2.96 13.86
C SER A 76 -9.40 -2.89 12.47
N GLN A 77 -8.65 -3.28 11.43
CA GLN A 77 -9.23 -3.50 10.10
C GLN A 77 -10.30 -4.60 10.11
N ASP A 78 -10.12 -5.64 10.93
CA ASP A 78 -11.07 -6.75 11.01
C ASP A 78 -12.42 -6.27 11.56
N ALA A 79 -12.41 -5.44 12.59
CA ALA A 79 -13.61 -4.82 13.15
C ALA A 79 -14.33 -3.93 12.12
N ALA A 80 -13.57 -3.24 11.25
CA ALA A 80 -14.13 -2.43 10.17
C ALA A 80 -14.70 -3.26 9.02
N HIS A 81 -14.13 -4.45 8.77
CA HIS A 81 -14.62 -5.39 7.75
C HIS A 81 -15.84 -6.19 8.23
N ASP A 82 -16.01 -6.35 9.55
CA ASP A 82 -17.16 -7.04 10.13
C ASP A 82 -18.41 -6.13 10.24
N LEU A 83 -19.37 -6.38 9.34
CA LEU A 83 -20.59 -5.57 9.25
C LEU A 83 -21.45 -5.62 10.53
N GLU A 84 -21.45 -6.75 11.25
CA GLU A 84 -22.21 -6.89 12.50
C GLU A 84 -21.63 -6.00 13.60
N THR A 85 -20.29 -5.97 13.72
CA THR A 85 -19.56 -5.08 14.63
C THR A 85 -19.82 -3.61 14.31
N MET A 86 -19.83 -3.23 13.03
CA MET A 86 -20.11 -1.85 12.62
C MET A 86 -21.56 -1.44 12.91
N LYS A 87 -22.53 -2.34 12.66
CA LYS A 87 -23.93 -2.12 13.02
C LYS A 87 -24.14 -2.00 14.53
N LYS A 88 -23.48 -2.86 15.32
CA LYS A 88 -23.51 -2.81 16.79
C LYS A 88 -23.06 -1.45 17.33
N HIS A 89 -22.05 -0.84 16.71
CA HIS A 89 -21.55 0.48 17.09
C HIS A 89 -22.19 1.65 16.34
N LYS A 90 -23.20 1.37 15.50
CA LYS A 90 -23.97 2.36 14.73
C LYS A 90 -23.09 3.27 13.87
N VAL A 91 -22.07 2.70 13.23
CA VAL A 91 -21.29 3.42 12.22
C VAL A 91 -22.15 3.60 10.98
N THR A 92 -22.23 4.84 10.49
CA THR A 92 -23.07 5.26 9.36
C THR A 92 -22.24 5.69 8.17
#